data_AF-A0A0L0UMR3-F1
#
_entry.id   AF-A0A0L0UMR3-F1
#
_cell.length_a   1.000
_cell.length_b   1.000
_cell.length_c   1.000
_cell.angle_alpha   90.00
_cell.angle_beta   90.00
_cell.angle_gamma   90.00
#
_symmetry.space_group_name_H-M   'P 1'
#
loop_
_entity.id
_entity.type
_entity.pdbx_description
1 polymer ?
#
loop_
_entity_poly.entity_id
_entity_poly.type
_entity_poly.pdbx_seq_one_letter_code
_entity_poly.pdbx_strand_id
1 'polypeptide(L)'
;MAPQVLETLYSPALTAIRVDFNVSAAQASQTLSIYFFAFAFAVAFWGVMCDRLGRRITMLAGLAIYLVGAVIALLSQHFTWLLSARATIAFGAAVGSIVTQTMLRAVYQGSALGNVFSTVGIALSVSPVLGMLAGGMLVGWGGSMAIFAAQ
;
A
#
# COMPACT_ATOMS: atom_id res chain seq x y z
N MET A 1 -4.66 0.79 15.40
CA MET A 1 -5.25 1.79 14.49
C MET A 1 -5.45 1.29 13.05
N ALA A 2 -4.96 0.09 12.67
CA ALA A 2 -5.23 -0.53 11.37
C ALA A 2 -6.58 -1.29 11.18
N PRO A 3 -7.35 -1.72 12.20
CA PRO A 3 -8.48 -2.63 11.97
C PRO A 3 -9.75 -1.97 11.40
N GLN A 4 -10.11 -0.73 11.76
CA GLN A 4 -11.33 -0.07 11.23
C GLN A 4 -11.26 0.29 9.72
N VAL A 5 -10.05 0.48 9.17
CA VAL A 5 -9.88 0.80 7.74
C VAL A 5 -10.06 -0.45 6.86
N LEU A 6 -9.84 -1.64 7.42
CA LEU A 6 -9.95 -2.91 6.71
C LEU A 6 -11.41 -3.31 6.48
N GLU A 7 -12.35 -3.05 7.39
CA GLU A 7 -13.76 -3.44 7.16
C GLU A 7 -14.44 -2.64 6.04
N THR A 8 -14.12 -1.36 5.90
CA THR A 8 -14.81 -0.45 4.96
C THR A 8 -14.28 -0.54 3.52
N LEU A 9 -12.99 -0.85 3.33
CA LEU A 9 -12.39 -0.96 1.99
C LEU A 9 -12.48 -2.37 1.39
N TYR A 10 -12.57 -3.40 2.24
CA TYR A 10 -12.25 -4.77 1.82
C TYR A 10 -13.42 -5.52 1.17
N SER A 11 -14.66 -5.19 1.53
CA SER A 11 -15.86 -5.83 0.96
C SER A 11 -16.02 -5.61 -0.55
N PRO A 12 -15.92 -4.37 -1.10
CA PRO A 12 -16.03 -4.16 -2.55
C PRO A 12 -14.79 -4.68 -3.31
N ALA A 13 -13.58 -4.50 -2.77
CA ALA A 13 -12.35 -4.93 -3.40
C ALA A 13 -12.23 -6.47 -3.49
N LEU A 14 -12.63 -7.20 -2.45
CA LEU A 14 -12.68 -8.67 -2.48
C LEU A 14 -13.73 -9.15 -3.48
N THR A 15 -14.89 -8.52 -3.53
CA THR A 15 -15.94 -8.88 -4.49
C THR A 15 -15.44 -8.73 -5.93
N ALA A 16 -14.75 -7.63 -6.25
CA ALA A 16 -14.16 -7.41 -7.57
C ALA A 16 -13.08 -8.47 -7.91
N ILE A 17 -12.15 -8.74 -6.99
CA ILE A 17 -11.09 -9.75 -7.20
C ILE A 17 -11.69 -11.16 -7.41
N ARG A 18 -12.75 -11.49 -6.66
CA ARG A 18 -13.44 -12.78 -6.81
C ARG A 18 -14.10 -12.93 -8.18
N VAL A 19 -14.73 -11.87 -8.68
CA VAL A 19 -15.39 -11.86 -9.99
C VAL A 19 -14.37 -11.88 -11.13
N ASP A 20 -13.35 -11.03 -11.07
CA ASP A 20 -12.35 -10.88 -12.15
C ASP A 20 -11.45 -12.11 -12.28
N PHE A 21 -11.04 -12.73 -11.17
CA PHE A 21 -10.15 -13.90 -11.18
C PHE A 21 -10.87 -15.24 -10.98
N ASN A 22 -12.20 -15.22 -10.83
CA ASN A 22 -13.04 -16.38 -10.57
C ASN A 22 -12.53 -17.25 -9.39
N VAL A 23 -12.22 -16.59 -8.26
CA VAL A 23 -11.63 -17.23 -7.06
C VAL A 23 -12.59 -17.23 -5.87
N SER A 24 -12.36 -18.15 -4.94
CA SER A 24 -13.11 -18.22 -3.68
C SER A 24 -12.83 -17.01 -2.77
N ALA A 25 -13.73 -16.74 -1.82
CA ALA A 25 -13.53 -15.70 -0.81
C ALA A 25 -12.27 -15.94 0.03
N ALA A 26 -11.99 -17.20 0.35
CA ALA A 26 -10.79 -17.60 1.08
C ALA A 26 -9.52 -17.26 0.29
N GLN A 27 -9.49 -17.55 -1.01
CA GLN A 27 -8.36 -17.18 -1.89
C GLN A 27 -8.23 -15.67 -1.98
N ALA A 28 -9.30 -14.94 -2.27
CA ALA A 28 -9.26 -13.47 -2.32
C ALA A 28 -8.72 -12.88 -1.00
N SER A 29 -9.02 -13.48 0.16
CA SER A 29 -8.47 -13.02 1.44
C SER A 29 -6.94 -13.18 1.57
N GLN A 30 -6.33 -14.10 0.82
CA GLN A 30 -4.88 -14.33 0.81
C GLN A 30 -4.11 -13.12 0.28
N THR A 31 -4.70 -12.29 -0.59
CA THR A 31 -4.02 -11.09 -1.09
C THR A 31 -3.67 -10.11 0.02
N LEU A 32 -4.44 -10.11 1.10
CA LEU A 32 -4.21 -9.19 2.21
C LEU A 32 -3.29 -9.83 3.26
N SER A 33 -3.38 -11.15 3.45
CA SER A 33 -2.39 -11.90 4.23
C SER A 33 -0.97 -11.75 3.67
N ILE A 34 -0.78 -11.94 2.35
CA ILE A 34 0.54 -11.76 1.71
C ILE A 34 1.00 -10.31 1.80
N TYR A 35 0.08 -9.35 1.65
CA TYR A 35 0.38 -7.93 1.73
C TYR A 35 0.93 -7.58 3.12
N PHE A 36 0.27 -7.98 4.20
CA PHE A 36 0.76 -7.72 5.55
C PHE A 36 2.06 -8.45 5.87
N PHE A 37 2.20 -9.69 5.42
CA PHE A 37 3.43 -10.46 5.62
C PHE A 37 4.62 -9.77 4.93
N ALA A 38 4.46 -9.39 3.67
CA ALA A 38 5.48 -8.67 2.91
C ALA A 38 5.77 -7.29 3.51
N PHE A 39 4.73 -6.56 3.94
CA PHE A 39 4.88 -5.25 4.58
C PHE A 39 5.66 -5.35 5.90
N ALA A 40 5.35 -6.34 6.76
CA ALA A 40 6.06 -6.54 8.01
C ALA A 40 7.56 -6.82 7.79
N PHE A 41 7.88 -7.67 6.83
CA PHE A 41 9.26 -7.96 6.45
C PHE A 41 9.96 -6.73 5.86
N ALA A 42 9.27 -6.00 4.98
CA ALA A 42 9.77 -4.77 4.38
C ALA A 42 10.07 -3.69 5.42
N VAL A 43 9.27 -3.62 6.48
CA VAL A 43 9.49 -2.63 7.54
C VAL A 43 10.85 -2.85 8.21
N ALA A 44 11.19 -4.10 8.54
CA ALA A 44 12.49 -4.41 9.11
C ALA A 44 13.63 -4.14 8.11
N PHE A 45 13.45 -4.57 6.86
CA PHE A 45 14.46 -4.40 5.80
C PHE A 45 14.78 -2.93 5.52
N TRP A 46 13.74 -2.13 5.29
CA TRP A 46 13.89 -0.72 4.96
C TRP A 46 14.37 0.12 6.14
N GLY A 47 14.09 -0.30 7.39
CA GLY A 47 14.68 0.31 8.57
C GLY A 47 16.21 0.25 8.51
N VAL A 48 16.77 -0.94 8.34
CA VAL A 48 18.22 -1.15 8.26
C VAL A 48 18.82 -0.44 7.04
N MET A 49 18.14 -0.50 5.89
CA MET A 49 18.63 0.18 4.68
C MET A 49 18.61 1.70 4.80
N CYS A 50 17.59 2.28 5.46
CA CYS A 50 17.50 3.70 5.72
C CYS A 50 18.69 4.20 6.56
N ASP A 51 19.11 3.40 7.55
CA ASP A 51 20.24 3.74 8.42
C ASP A 51 21.59 3.59 7.70
N ARG A 52 21.73 2.65 6.75
CA ARG A 52 22.99 2.39 6.03
C ARG A 52 23.20 3.22 4.77
N LEU A 53 22.18 3.31 3.91
CA LEU A 53 22.28 3.95 2.59
C LEU A 53 21.84 5.43 2.61
N GLY A 54 21.24 5.86 3.71
CA GLY A 54 20.68 7.18 3.85
C GLY A 54 19.28 7.31 3.24
N ARG A 55 18.51 8.24 3.81
CA ARG A 55 17.06 8.34 3.62
C ARG A 55 16.62 8.55 2.16
N ARG A 56 17.36 9.38 1.40
CA ARG A 56 17.01 9.73 0.02
C ARG A 56 17.11 8.52 -0.92
N ILE A 57 18.20 7.77 -0.83
CA ILE A 57 18.45 6.61 -1.69
C ILE A 57 17.42 5.53 -1.37
N THR A 58 17.17 5.28 -0.08
CA THR A 58 16.19 4.29 0.38
C THR A 58 14.78 4.63 -0.11
N MET A 59 14.35 5.89 -0.04
CA MET A 59 13.05 6.33 -0.55
C MET A 59 12.90 6.08 -2.06
N LEU A 60 13.90 6.46 -2.84
CA LEU A 60 13.89 6.26 -4.29
C LEU A 60 13.87 4.78 -4.67
N ALA A 61 14.64 3.94 -3.98
CA ALA A 61 14.67 2.50 -4.21
C ALA A 61 13.31 1.84 -3.92
N GLY A 62 12.67 2.18 -2.79
CA GLY A 62 11.36 1.64 -2.47
C GLY A 62 10.26 2.14 -3.42
N LEU A 63 10.33 3.39 -3.87
CA LEU A 63 9.41 3.93 -4.89
C LEU A 63 9.59 3.21 -6.24
N ALA A 64 10.82 2.89 -6.64
CA ALA A 64 11.07 2.12 -7.84
C ALA A 64 10.48 0.71 -7.74
N ILE A 65 10.63 0.04 -6.59
CA ILE A 65 10.03 -1.28 -6.34
C ILE A 65 8.50 -1.21 -6.35
N TYR A 66 7.93 -0.14 -5.80
CA TYR A 66 6.49 0.10 -5.84
C TYR A 66 5.98 0.17 -7.28
N LEU A 67 6.62 0.96 -8.13
CA LEU A 67 6.27 1.10 -9.53
C LEU A 67 6.36 -0.24 -10.28
N VAL A 68 7.40 -1.02 -10.02
CA VAL A 68 7.53 -2.37 -10.59
C VAL A 68 6.36 -3.26 -10.15
N GLY A 69 6.00 -3.23 -8.86
CA GLY A 69 4.85 -3.95 -8.33
C GLY A 69 3.53 -3.55 -9.01
N ALA A 70 3.30 -2.25 -9.22
CA ALA A 70 2.11 -1.74 -9.90
C ALA A 70 2.03 -2.22 -11.36
N VAL A 71 3.16 -2.23 -12.08
CA VAL A 71 3.23 -2.78 -13.45
C VAL A 71 2.95 -4.29 -13.46
N ILE A 72 3.49 -5.05 -12.51
CA ILE A 72 3.20 -6.49 -12.38
C ILE A 72 1.71 -6.71 -12.09
N ALA A 73 1.08 -5.87 -11.26
CA ALA A 73 -0.36 -5.97 -10.98
C ALA A 73 -1.20 -5.70 -12.23
N LEU A 74 -0.84 -4.69 -13.03
CA LEU A 74 -1.49 -4.37 -14.30
C LEU A 74 -1.42 -5.49 -15.33
N LEU A 75 -0.30 -6.21 -15.36
CA LEU A 75 -0.08 -7.34 -16.27
C LEU A 75 -0.59 -8.67 -15.70
N SER A 76 -1.16 -8.69 -14.48
CA SER A 76 -1.55 -9.92 -13.83
C SER A 76 -2.81 -10.53 -14.47
N GLN A 77 -2.61 -11.64 -15.20
CA GLN A 77 -3.71 -12.43 -15.80
C GLN A 77 -4.15 -13.60 -14.92
N HIS A 78 -3.37 -13.90 -13.87
CA HIS A 78 -3.62 -15.01 -12.96
C HIS A 78 -3.53 -14.54 -11.50
N PHE A 79 -4.32 -15.19 -10.64
CA PHE A 79 -4.37 -14.87 -9.21
C PHE A 79 -3.01 -14.98 -8.51
N THR A 80 -2.17 -15.94 -8.91
CA THR A 80 -0.81 -16.10 -8.37
C THR A 80 0.11 -14.94 -8.74
N TRP A 81 -0.03 -14.40 -9.96
CA TRP A 81 0.71 -13.21 -10.39
C TRP A 81 0.26 -11.99 -9.59
N LEU A 82 -1.05 -11.86 -9.36
CA LEU A 82 -1.60 -10.79 -8.52
C LEU A 82 -1.07 -10.87 -7.09
N LEU A 83 -0.99 -12.06 -6.48
CA LEU A 83 -0.39 -12.27 -5.16
C LEU A 83 1.07 -11.79 -5.10
N SER A 84 1.87 -12.13 -6.11
CA SER A 84 3.25 -11.68 -6.20
C SER A 84 3.34 -10.15 -6.34
N ALA A 85 2.50 -9.55 -7.18
CA ALA A 85 2.41 -8.11 -7.34
C ALA A 85 2.07 -7.42 -6.01
N ARG A 86 1.09 -7.94 -5.26
CA ARG A 86 0.69 -7.43 -3.95
C ARG A 86 1.84 -7.46 -2.95
N ALA A 87 2.63 -8.52 -2.94
CA ALA A 87 3.81 -8.61 -2.09
C ALA A 87 4.86 -7.55 -2.47
N THR A 88 5.13 -7.37 -3.76
CA THR A 88 6.10 -6.37 -4.26
C THR A 88 5.64 -4.94 -3.97
N ILE A 89 4.36 -4.62 -4.21
CA ILE A 89 3.76 -3.32 -3.91
C ILE A 89 3.86 -3.05 -2.40
N ALA A 90 3.46 -4.01 -1.55
CA ALA A 90 3.54 -3.89 -0.10
C ALA A 90 4.97 -3.60 0.36
N PHE A 91 5.94 -4.28 -0.26
CA PHE A 91 7.35 -4.09 0.05
C PHE A 91 7.85 -2.69 -0.32
N GLY A 92 7.49 -2.17 -1.50
CA GLY A 92 7.82 -0.81 -1.91
C GLY A 92 7.12 0.26 -1.05
N ALA A 93 5.83 0.07 -0.76
CA ALA A 93 5.01 1.00 0.01
C ALA A 93 5.52 1.20 1.45
N ALA A 94 6.08 0.15 2.06
CA ALA A 94 6.63 0.21 3.41
C ALA A 94 7.75 1.26 3.57
N VAL A 95 8.48 1.57 2.49
CA VAL A 95 9.58 2.56 2.54
C VAL A 95 9.07 3.94 2.93
N GLY A 96 7.90 4.34 2.41
CA GLY A 96 7.32 5.65 2.69
C GLY A 96 6.99 5.82 4.17
N SER A 97 6.47 4.77 4.81
CA SER A 97 6.17 4.77 6.25
C SER A 97 7.44 4.97 7.09
N ILE A 98 8.51 4.24 6.78
CA ILE A 98 9.76 4.28 7.56
C ILE A 98 10.56 5.55 7.34
N VAL A 99 10.76 5.92 6.08
CA VAL A 99 11.54 7.12 5.75
C VAL A 99 10.85 8.36 6.32
N THR A 100 9.51 8.43 6.25
CA THR A 100 8.76 9.54 6.84
C THR A 100 8.90 9.57 8.36
N GLN A 101 8.73 8.43 9.04
CA GLN A 101 8.86 8.36 10.50
C GLN A 101 10.28 8.70 10.97
N THR A 102 11.32 8.22 10.27
CA THR A 102 12.72 8.52 10.59
C THR A 102 13.09 9.98 10.29
N MET A 103 12.54 10.58 9.24
CA MET A 103 12.70 12.01 8.96
C MET A 103 12.02 12.86 10.03
N LEU A 104 10.77 12.58 10.37
CA LEU A 104 10.02 13.34 11.37
C LEU A 104 10.71 13.30 12.73
N ARG A 105 11.20 12.13 13.16
CA ARG A 105 11.96 11.97 14.42
C ARG A 105 13.30 12.69 14.43
N ALA A 106 13.86 13.01 13.27
CA ALA A 106 15.12 13.74 13.18
C ALA A 106 14.93 15.26 13.21
N VAL A 107 13.76 15.75 12.79
CA VAL A 107 13.46 17.19 12.68
C VAL A 107 12.65 17.69 13.89
N TYR A 108 11.78 16.85 14.46
CA TYR A 108 10.87 17.23 15.54
C TYR A 108 11.16 16.45 16.82
N GLN A 109 11.08 17.13 17.97
CA GLN A 109 11.22 16.56 19.31
C GLN A 109 10.03 16.95 20.20
N GLY A 110 9.73 16.14 21.22
CA GLY A 110 8.71 16.43 22.22
C GLY A 110 7.29 16.57 21.64
N SER A 111 6.54 17.58 22.11
CA SER A 111 5.14 17.82 21.73
C SER A 111 4.95 18.12 20.24
N ALA A 112 5.96 18.72 19.58
CA ALA A 112 5.92 19.00 18.14
C ALA A 112 5.85 17.71 17.30
N LEU A 113 6.53 16.64 17.73
CA LEU A 113 6.48 15.35 17.04
C LEU A 113 5.08 14.74 17.12
N GLY A 114 4.43 14.82 18.29
CA GLY A 114 3.06 14.34 18.50
C GLY A 114 2.04 15.08 17.63
N ASN A 115 2.18 16.41 17.50
CA ASN A 115 1.30 17.21 16.64
C ASN A 115 1.43 16.83 15.16
N VAL A 116 2.66 16.62 14.66
CA VAL A 116 2.85 16.21 13.27
C VAL A 116 2.30 14.81 13.00
N PHE A 117 2.49 13.86 13.93
CA PHE A 117 1.87 12.54 13.80
C PHE A 117 0.34 12.60 13.81
N SER A 118 -0.26 13.51 14.58
CA SER A 118 -1.71 13.75 14.57
C SER A 118 -2.18 14.26 13.21
N THR A 119 -1.50 15.26 12.63
CA THR A 119 -1.82 15.79 11.29
C THR A 119 -1.66 14.73 10.19
N VAL A 120 -0.59 13.93 10.22
CA VAL A 120 -0.40 12.81 9.29
C VAL A 120 -1.50 11.77 9.46
N GLY A 121 -1.92 11.49 10.70
CA GLY A 121 -3.05 10.59 10.99
C GLY A 121 -4.35 11.08 10.36
N ILE A 122 -4.64 12.38 10.45
CA ILE A 122 -5.82 12.99 9.80
C ILE A 122 -5.74 12.83 8.27
N ALA A 123 -4.58 13.12 7.67
CA ALA A 123 -4.39 12.96 6.22
C ALA A 123 -4.59 11.50 5.75
N LEU A 124 -4.07 10.53 6.52
CA LEU A 124 -4.27 9.10 6.27
C LEU A 124 -5.74 8.67 6.42
N SER A 125 -6.52 9.38 7.25
CA SER A 125 -7.96 9.12 7.43
C SER A 125 -8.79 9.59 6.24
N VAL A 126 -8.34 10.63 5.54
CA VAL A 126 -9.01 11.21 4.37
C VAL A 126 -8.64 10.47 3.07
N SER A 127 -7.45 9.87 3.02
CA SER A 127 -6.94 9.08 1.89
C SER A 127 -7.93 8.02 1.35
N PRO A 128 -8.58 7.18 2.18
CA PRO A 128 -9.56 6.20 1.71
C PRO A 128 -10.75 6.81 0.97
N VAL A 129 -11.24 7.96 1.42
CA VAL A 129 -12.37 8.65 0.80
C VAL A 129 -11.97 9.19 -0.58
N LEU A 130 -10.79 9.78 -0.69
CA LEU A 130 -10.24 10.24 -1.96
C LEU A 130 -9.96 9.07 -2.91
N GLY A 131 -9.41 7.97 -2.39
CA GLY A 131 -9.18 6.74 -3.15
C GLY A 131 -10.47 6.10 -3.66
N MET A 132 -11.54 6.08 -2.84
CA MET A 132 -12.86 5.59 -3.27
C MET A 132 -13.50 6.49 -4.33
N LEU A 133 -13.41 7.82 -4.18
CA LEU A 133 -13.94 8.75 -5.18
C LEU A 133 -13.20 8.66 -6.51
N ALA A 134 -11.86 8.64 -6.47
CA ALA A 134 -11.03 8.46 -7.66
C ALA A 134 -11.25 7.09 -8.32
N GLY A 135 -11.29 6.02 -7.52
CA GLY A 135 -11.55 4.65 -7.98
C GLY A 135 -12.94 4.50 -8.60
N GLY A 136 -13.98 5.07 -7.99
CA GLY A 136 -15.34 5.06 -8.52
C GLY A 136 -15.48 5.80 -9.85
N MET A 137 -14.80 6.95 -10.01
CA MET A 137 -14.76 7.70 -11.27
C MET A 137 -14.02 6.93 -12.36
N LEU A 138 -12.90 6.28 -12.02
CA LEU A 138 -12.10 5.47 -12.95
C LEU A 138 -12.84 4.21 -13.43
N VAL A 139 -13.59 3.54 -12.54
CA VAL A 139 -14.44 2.39 -12.91
C VAL A 139 -15.53 2.79 -13.90
N GLY A 140 -16.10 3.99 -13.74
CA GLY A 140 -17.13 4.51 -14.63
C GLY A 140 -16.65 4.75 -16.07
N TRP A 141 -15.34 4.93 -16.30
CA TRP A 141 -14.78 5.24 -17.61
C TRP A 141 -13.99 4.08 -18.24
N GLY A 142 -13.44 3.14 -17.46
CA GLY A 142 -12.48 2.13 -17.97
C GLY A 142 -12.58 0.71 -17.41
N GLY A 143 -13.59 0.37 -16.60
CA GLY A 143 -13.74 -0.96 -16.01
C GLY A 143 -12.67 -1.31 -14.96
N SER A 144 -12.63 -2.57 -14.49
CA SER A 144 -11.77 -3.03 -13.37
C SER A 144 -10.26 -2.83 -13.60
N MET A 145 -9.81 -2.74 -14.86
CA MET A 145 -8.43 -2.42 -15.24
C MET A 145 -7.95 -1.04 -14.75
N ALA A 146 -8.86 -0.06 -14.66
CA ALA A 146 -8.52 1.29 -14.21
C ALA A 146 -8.20 1.36 -12.71
N ILE A 147 -8.76 0.44 -11.90
CA ILE A 147 -8.44 0.31 -10.47
C ILE A 147 -6.99 -0.17 -10.28
N PHE A 148 -6.49 -1.01 -11.17
CA PHE A 148 -5.11 -1.50 -11.13
C PHE A 148 -4.08 -0.44 -11.54
N ALA A 149 -4.48 0.49 -12.43
CA ALA A 149 -3.63 1.62 -12.82
C ALA A 149 -3.50 2.69 -11.71
N ALA A 150 -4.46 2.74 -10.78
CA ALA A 150 -4.52 3.73 -9.71
C ALA A 150 -3.97 3.25 -8.37
N GLN A 151 -3.38 2.05 -8.32
CA GLN A 151 -2.68 1.54 -7.15
C GLN A 151 -1.33 2.23 -7.02
#